data_AF-A0A1V9YMP1-F1
#
_entry.id   AF-A0A1V9YMP1-F1
#
_cell.length_a   1.000
_cell.length_b   1.000
_cell.length_c   1.000
_cell.angle_alpha   90.00
_cell.angle_beta   90.00
_cell.angle_gamma   90.00
#
_symmetry.space_group_name_H-M   'P 1'
#
loop_
_entity.id
_entity.type
_entity.pdbx_description
1 polymer ?
#
loop_
_entity_poly.entity_id
_entity_poly.type
_entity_poly.pdbx_seq_one_letter_code
_entity_poly.pdbx_strand_id
1 'polypeptide(L)'
;MATPKEFYSRAVVAYGPQWMKTISSLHVLVVGLRSVGIEFVKCMAMNGVRVITVYDDTIVTEEDLSSCAWFGANDVGKRKSNAVQMIVTAKNPHILVRTLSGTLTPDLLLNYHVCFIHPFHC
;
A
#
# COMPACT_ATOMS: atom_id res chain seq x y z
N MET A 1 -13.32 -1.37 -18.22
CA MET A 1 -12.43 -0.86 -17.15
C MET A 1 -11.47 0.13 -17.80
N ALA A 2 -11.17 1.25 -17.16
CA ALA A 2 -10.21 2.23 -17.72
C ALA A 2 -8.82 1.60 -17.87
N THR A 3 -8.12 1.91 -18.96
CA THR A 3 -6.72 1.52 -19.14
C THR A 3 -5.84 2.12 -18.05
N PRO A 4 -4.63 1.57 -17.77
CA PRO A 4 -3.74 2.19 -16.79
C PRO A 4 -3.41 3.65 -17.10
N LYS A 5 -3.25 3.98 -18.39
CA LYS A 5 -2.95 5.36 -18.82
C LYS A 5 -4.09 6.32 -18.51
N GLU A 6 -5.35 5.89 -18.68
CA GLU A 6 -6.53 6.68 -18.34
C GLU A 6 -6.69 6.81 -16.82
N PHE A 7 -6.50 5.71 -16.08
CA PHE A 7 -6.60 5.69 -14.62
C PHE A 7 -5.58 6.63 -13.96
N TYR A 8 -4.34 6.64 -14.45
CA TYR A 8 -3.26 7.50 -13.95
C TYR A 8 -3.11 8.82 -14.71
N SER A 9 -4.12 9.25 -15.48
CA SER A 9 -4.04 10.44 -16.33
C SER A 9 -3.56 11.70 -15.60
N ARG A 10 -4.05 11.95 -14.37
CA ARG A 10 -3.60 13.08 -13.54
C ARG A 10 -2.11 13.00 -13.19
N ALA A 11 -1.63 11.81 -12.80
CA ALA A 11 -0.23 11.60 -12.46
C ALA A 11 0.68 11.74 -13.71
N VAL A 12 0.22 11.26 -14.87
CA VAL A 12 0.92 11.44 -16.15
C VAL A 12 1.06 12.92 -16.51
N VAL A 13 0.00 13.72 -16.32
CA VAL A 13 0.04 15.18 -16.56
C VAL A 13 0.96 15.89 -15.57
N ALA A 14 0.91 15.51 -14.29
CA ALA A 14 1.68 16.17 -13.23
C ALA A 14 3.17 15.86 -13.28
N TYR A 15 3.55 14.60 -13.52
CA TYR A 15 4.93 14.13 -13.40
C TYR A 15 5.58 13.76 -14.75
N GLY A 16 4.78 13.62 -15.80
CA GLY A 16 5.24 13.24 -17.13
C GLY A 16 5.44 11.72 -17.31
N PRO A 17 5.50 11.26 -18.57
CA PRO A 17 5.55 9.84 -18.91
C PRO A 17 6.83 9.13 -18.45
N GLN A 18 7.96 9.84 -18.43
CA GLN A 18 9.24 9.26 -18.00
C GLN A 18 9.22 8.91 -16.50
N TRP A 19 8.67 9.79 -15.66
CA TRP A 19 8.47 9.50 -14.24
C TRP A 19 7.54 8.30 -14.05
N MET A 20 6.42 8.27 -14.78
CA MET A 20 5.46 7.18 -14.68
C MET A 20 6.07 5.83 -15.08
N LYS A 21 6.99 5.80 -16.04
CA LYS A 21 7.76 4.60 -16.38
C LYS A 21 8.57 4.12 -15.17
N THR A 22 9.34 5.02 -14.54
CA THR A 22 10.16 4.72 -13.36
C THR A 22 9.34 4.29 -12.15
N ILE A 23 8.33 5.06 -11.74
CA ILE A 23 7.55 4.77 -10.53
C ILE A 23 6.80 3.43 -10.66
N SER A 24 6.38 3.08 -11.88
CA SER A 24 5.65 1.84 -12.14
C SER A 24 6.52 0.58 -12.12
N SER A 25 7.85 0.71 -12.24
CA SER A 25 8.78 -0.41 -12.08
C SER A 25 9.22 -0.63 -10.63
N LEU A 26 8.89 0.29 -9.72
CA LEU A 26 9.26 0.13 -8.31
C LEU A 26 8.41 -0.95 -7.64
N HIS A 27 9.08 -1.70 -6.78
CA HIS A 27 8.48 -2.61 -5.82
C HIS A 27 8.72 -2.06 -4.42
N VAL A 28 7.64 -1.67 -3.77
CA VAL A 28 7.67 -0.97 -2.47
C VAL A 28 7.22 -1.90 -1.36
N LEU A 29 7.97 -1.96 -0.27
CA LEU A 29 7.55 -2.57 1.00
C LEU A 29 7.04 -1.48 1.93
N VAL A 30 5.90 -1.70 2.56
CA VAL A 30 5.33 -0.86 3.62
C VAL A 30 5.22 -1.68 4.90
N VAL A 31 5.95 -1.28 5.93
CA VAL A 31 5.95 -1.90 7.26
C VAL A 31 5.15 -1.01 8.21
N GLY A 32 4.08 -1.57 8.77
CA GLY A 32 3.13 -0.88 9.63
C GLY A 32 1.98 -0.23 8.87
N LEU A 33 0.75 -0.60 9.23
CA LEU A 33 -0.50 -0.20 8.56
C LEU A 33 -1.48 0.47 9.55
N ARG A 34 -0.96 1.37 10.40
CA ARG A 34 -1.79 2.40 11.06
C ARG A 34 -2.04 3.56 10.09
N SER A 35 -2.57 4.68 10.59
CA SER A 35 -3.00 5.84 9.79
C SER A 35 -1.97 6.28 8.75
N VAL A 36 -0.73 6.54 9.17
CA VAL A 36 0.35 7.01 8.28
C VAL A 36 0.72 5.96 7.22
N GLY A 37 0.87 4.70 7.61
CA GLY A 37 1.22 3.62 6.69
C GLY A 37 0.15 3.40 5.63
N ILE A 38 -1.12 3.45 6.01
CA ILE A 38 -2.26 3.35 5.09
C ILE A 38 -2.32 4.52 4.12
N GLU A 39 -2.13 5.74 4.60
CA GLU A 39 -2.10 6.94 3.76
C GLU A 39 -0.93 6.90 2.77
N PHE A 40 0.21 6.35 3.18
CA PHE A 40 1.34 6.12 2.30
C PHE A 40 0.99 5.10 1.20
N VAL A 41 0.40 3.95 1.55
CA VAL A 41 -0.08 2.96 0.57
C VAL A 41 -1.07 3.57 -0.41
N LYS A 42 -2.03 4.37 0.09
CA LYS A 42 -2.99 5.11 -0.74
C LYS A 42 -2.30 6.00 -1.76
N CYS A 43 -1.35 6.82 -1.29
CA CYS A 43 -0.63 7.74 -2.16
C CYS A 43 0.14 6.98 -3.25
N MET A 44 0.88 5.94 -2.89
CA MET A 44 1.68 5.16 -3.84
C MET A 44 0.80 4.43 -4.86
N ALA A 45 -0.26 3.78 -4.40
CA ALA A 45 -1.18 3.03 -5.27
C ALA A 45 -1.87 3.93 -6.30
N MET A 46 -2.24 5.16 -5.90
CA MET A 46 -2.93 6.11 -6.78
C MET A 46 -2.00 6.90 -7.70
N ASN A 47 -0.69 6.93 -7.41
CA ASN A 47 0.31 7.68 -8.18
C ASN A 47 1.24 6.81 -9.04
N GLY A 48 0.84 5.56 -9.32
CA GLY A 48 1.45 4.76 -10.39
C GLY A 48 2.42 3.68 -9.94
N VAL A 49 2.63 3.47 -8.63
CA VAL A 49 3.31 2.26 -8.15
C VAL A 49 2.43 1.05 -8.46
N ARG A 50 3.02 0.03 -9.10
CA ARG A 50 2.28 -1.17 -9.54
C ARG A 50 2.45 -2.39 -8.63
N VAL A 51 3.50 -2.44 -7.81
CA VAL A 51 3.72 -3.56 -6.89
C VAL A 51 4.01 -3.02 -5.50
N ILE A 52 3.11 -3.32 -4.57
CA ILE A 52 3.27 -2.99 -3.15
C ILE A 52 3.19 -4.28 -2.35
N THR A 53 4.12 -4.44 -1.40
CA THR A 53 4.02 -5.45 -0.36
C THR A 53 3.75 -4.75 0.95
N VAL A 54 2.73 -5.20 1.67
CA VAL A 54 2.36 -4.67 2.97
C VAL A 54 2.70 -5.69 4.06
N TYR A 55 3.25 -5.20 5.16
CA TYR A 55 3.63 -5.97 6.32
C TYR A 55 2.98 -5.35 7.56
N ASP A 56 1.99 -6.04 8.10
CA ASP A 56 1.37 -5.76 9.40
C ASP A 56 0.52 -6.97 9.81
N ASP A 57 1.03 -7.73 10.78
CA ASP A 57 0.34 -8.92 11.33
C ASP A 57 -0.65 -8.55 12.45
N THR A 58 -0.75 -7.28 12.84
CA THR A 58 -1.73 -6.84 13.83
C THR A 58 -3.16 -6.89 13.26
N ILE A 59 -4.13 -6.87 14.17
CA ILE A 59 -5.55 -6.96 13.85
C ILE A 59 -6.16 -5.56 13.76
N VAL A 60 -7.10 -5.35 12.84
CA VAL A 60 -7.92 -4.14 12.77
C VAL A 60 -8.81 -4.07 14.02
N THR A 61 -8.68 -2.99 14.79
CA THR A 61 -9.50 -2.70 15.96
C THR A 61 -10.52 -1.59 15.68
N GLU A 62 -11.41 -1.32 16.62
CA GLU A 62 -12.35 -0.19 16.51
C GLU A 62 -11.63 1.18 16.53
N GLU A 63 -10.49 1.29 17.20
CA GLU A 63 -9.64 2.51 17.20
C GLU A 63 -9.09 2.80 15.79
N ASP A 64 -8.83 1.76 15.01
CA ASP A 64 -8.37 1.92 13.64
C ASP A 64 -9.46 2.53 12.73
N LEU A 65 -10.75 2.35 13.05
CA LEU A 65 -11.85 2.93 12.28
C LEU A 65 -11.88 4.46 12.39
N SER A 66 -11.56 5.01 13.55
CA SER A 66 -11.56 6.46 13.80
C SER A 66 -10.31 7.14 13.26
N SER A 67 -9.18 6.41 13.25
CA SER A 67 -7.87 6.95 12.85
C SER A 67 -7.50 6.67 11.40
N CYS A 68 -8.11 5.67 10.74
CA CYS A 68 -7.76 5.23 9.38
C CYS A 68 -9.00 5.18 8.48
N ALA A 69 -9.12 6.12 7.53
CA ALA A 69 -10.29 6.29 6.66
C ALA A 69 -10.59 5.12 5.68
N TRP A 70 -9.78 4.05 5.66
CA TRP A 70 -9.98 2.90 4.78
C TRP A 70 -10.59 1.68 5.45
N PHE A 71 -10.46 1.51 6.76
CA PHE A 71 -11.09 0.39 7.44
C PHE A 71 -12.57 0.65 7.66
N GLY A 72 -13.39 -0.37 7.41
CA GLY A 72 -14.80 -0.38 7.79
C GLY A 72 -15.07 -1.37 8.93
N ALA A 73 -16.28 -1.31 9.50
CA ALA A 73 -16.69 -2.22 10.58
C ALA A 73 -16.51 -3.71 10.22
N ASN A 74 -16.69 -4.06 8.94
CA ASN A 74 -16.50 -5.42 8.43
C ASN A 74 -15.03 -5.88 8.40
N ASP A 75 -14.07 -4.99 8.63
CA ASP A 75 -12.64 -5.32 8.66
C ASP A 75 -12.12 -5.58 10.07
N VAL A 76 -12.87 -5.19 11.11
CA VAL A 76 -12.52 -5.45 12.51
C VAL A 76 -12.33 -6.95 12.72
N GLY A 77 -11.24 -7.32 13.40
CA GLY A 77 -10.88 -8.72 13.61
C GLY A 77 -10.05 -9.36 12.49
N LYS A 78 -9.90 -8.71 11.32
CA LYS A 78 -9.00 -9.17 10.25
C LYS A 78 -7.57 -8.68 10.50
N ARG A 79 -6.58 -9.40 9.96
CA ARG A 79 -5.21 -8.88 9.86
C ARG A 79 -5.19 -7.62 8.99
N LYS A 80 -4.52 -6.57 9.45
CA LYS A 80 -4.45 -5.27 8.75
C LYS A 80 -3.90 -5.43 7.34
N SER A 81 -2.82 -6.21 7.18
CA SER A 81 -2.24 -6.52 5.87
C SER A 81 -3.26 -7.10 4.88
N ASN A 82 -4.06 -8.08 5.32
CA ASN A 82 -5.10 -8.70 4.48
C ASN A 82 -6.25 -7.73 4.17
N ALA A 83 -6.70 -6.95 5.16
CA ALA A 83 -7.75 -5.95 4.95
C ALA A 83 -7.30 -4.88 3.94
N VAL A 84 -6.10 -4.32 4.12
CA VAL A 84 -5.51 -3.33 3.19
C VAL A 84 -5.33 -3.92 1.80
N GLN A 85 -4.85 -5.15 1.67
CA GLN A 85 -4.72 -5.82 0.37
C GLN A 85 -6.06 -5.85 -0.38
N MET A 86 -7.13 -6.30 0.27
CA MET A 86 -8.47 -6.36 -0.34
C MET A 86 -8.98 -4.97 -0.74
N ILE A 87 -8.85 -3.99 0.16
CA ILE A 87 -9.32 -2.61 -0.08
C ILE A 87 -8.60 -1.97 -1.27
N VAL A 88 -7.27 -2.09 -1.32
CA VAL A 88 -6.46 -1.47 -2.36
C VAL A 88 -6.70 -2.13 -3.72
N THR A 89 -6.75 -3.47 -3.77
CA THR A 89 -7.04 -4.20 -5.02
C THR A 89 -8.45 -3.89 -5.54
N ALA A 90 -9.44 -3.68 -4.66
CA ALA A 90 -10.78 -3.27 -5.08
C ALA A 90 -10.82 -1.83 -5.65
N LYS A 91 -10.01 -0.92 -5.11
CA LYS A 91 -9.96 0.50 -5.56
C LYS A 91 -9.10 0.72 -6.79
N ASN A 92 -8.06 -0.08 -6.97
CA ASN A 92 -7.16 0.01 -8.09
C ASN A 92 -6.94 -1.39 -8.71
N PRO A 93 -7.50 -1.67 -9.91
CA PRO A 93 -7.32 -2.97 -10.57
C PRO A 93 -5.94 -3.13 -11.23
N HIS A 94 -5.14 -2.06 -11.32
CA HIS A 94 -3.85 -2.03 -12.03
C HIS A 94 -2.64 -2.24 -11.11
N ILE A 95 -2.88 -2.48 -9.81
CA ILE A 95 -1.86 -2.72 -8.79
C ILE A 95 -1.89 -4.15 -8.29
N LEU A 96 -0.70 -4.70 -8.07
CA LEU A 96 -0.48 -5.95 -7.36
C LEU A 96 -0.12 -5.65 -5.91
N VAL A 97 -0.99 -6.02 -4.98
CA VAL A 97 -0.72 -5.94 -3.54
C VAL A 97 -0.42 -7.33 -2.99
N ARG A 98 0.72 -7.48 -2.34
CA ARG A 98 1.14 -8.70 -1.65
C ARG A 98 1.14 -8.46 -0.15
N THR A 99 0.91 -9.51 0.62
CA THR A 99 1.08 -9.48 2.08
C THR A 99 2.34 -10.25 2.45
N LEU A 100 3.03 -9.75 3.48
CA LEU A 100 4.20 -10.39 4.07
C LEU A 100 3.94 -10.54 5.57
N SER A 101 4.36 -11.67 6.13
CA SER A 101 4.22 -12.01 7.55
C SER A 101 5.49 -12.67 8.07
N GLY A 102 5.65 -12.71 9.39
CA GLY A 102 6.82 -13.32 10.04
C GLY A 102 7.97 -12.33 10.24
N THR A 103 9.17 -12.81 10.54
CA THR A 103 10.27 -11.91 10.93
C THR A 103 10.86 -11.16 9.73
N LEU A 104 10.92 -9.83 9.83
CA LEU A 104 11.67 -9.00 8.89
C LEU A 104 13.17 -9.14 9.15
N THR A 105 13.92 -9.61 8.15
CA THR A 105 15.39 -9.67 8.18
C THR A 105 15.99 -8.62 7.24
N PRO A 106 17.21 -8.12 7.50
CA PRO A 106 17.87 -7.18 6.60
C PRO A 106 17.97 -7.71 5.15
N ASP A 107 18.28 -9.00 4.98
CA ASP A 107 18.36 -9.64 3.65
C ASP A 107 17.03 -9.62 2.90
N LEU A 108 15.92 -9.74 3.63
CA LEU A 108 14.59 -9.65 3.02
C LEU A 108 14.32 -8.25 2.46
N LEU A 109 14.78 -7.20 3.15
CA LEU A 109 14.59 -5.81 2.74
C LEU A 109 15.31 -5.49 1.42
N LEU A 110 16.40 -6.20 1.11
CA LEU A 110 17.15 -6.04 -0.14
C LEU A 110 16.34 -6.43 -1.39
N ASN A 111 15.23 -7.15 -1.24
CA ASN A 111 14.36 -7.52 -2.36
C ASN A 111 13.44 -6.38 -2.83
N TYR A 112 13.45 -5.24 -2.15
CA TYR A 112 12.56 -4.12 -2.45
C TYR A 112 13.36 -2.89 -2.86
N HIS A 113 12.82 -2.12 -3.80
CA HIS A 113 13.44 -0.87 -4.24
C HIS A 113 13.31 0.23 -3.19
N VAL A 114 12.20 0.22 -2.44
CA VAL A 114 11.88 1.18 -1.40
C VAL A 114 11.26 0.44 -0.23
N CYS A 115 11.75 0.68 0.99
CA CYS A 115 11.14 0.22 2.23
C CYS A 115 10.66 1.45 3.03
N PHE A 116 9.36 1.58 3.19
CA PHE A 116 8.77 2.55 4.12
C PHE A 116 8.49 1.85 5.45
N ILE A 117 9.08 2.34 6.53
CA ILE A 117 8.95 1.75 7.86
C ILE A 117 8.36 2.78 8.80
N HIS A 118 7.13 2.51 9.24
CA HIS A 118 6.50 3.29 10.29
C HIS A 118 6.57 2.51 11.61
N PRO A 119 7.14 3.09 12.68
CA PRO A 119 7.24 2.41 13.96
C PRO A 119 5.86 2.04 14.50
N PHE A 120 5.77 0.84 15.08
CA PHE A 120 4.54 0.33 15.69
C PHE A 120 4.22 0.96 17.05
N HIS A 121 4.96 1.99 17.49
CA HIS A 121 4.87 2.57 18.84
C HIS A 121 4.62 4.07 18.77
N CYS A 122 3.62 4.51 19.52
CA CYS A 122 3.57 5.83 20.14
C CYS A 122 4.01 5.64 21.60
#